data_AF-A0A645A9C3-F1
#
_entry.id   AF-A0A645A9C3-F1
#
_cell.length_a   1.000
_cell.length_b   1.000
_cell.length_c   1.000
_cell.angle_alpha   90.00
_cell.angle_beta   90.00
_cell.angle_gamma   90.00
#
_symmetry.space_group_name_H-M   'P 1'
#
loop_
_entity.id
_entity.type
_entity.pdbx_description
1 polymer ?
#
loop_
_entity_poly.entity_id
_entity_poly.type
_entity_poly.pdbx_seq_one_letter_code
_entity_poly.pdbx_strand_id
1 'polypeptide(L)'
;MPGLIKFFEKYLPKPVVAVIVTLASLGVPALMAVENWDDHDRSNRFTARDFGHNYLASCEENAIIFSNGDNDTFPLWYNQEVEGNRTDVRVCNLSYLQTDWYIDQMKRAAYLSAPLPISWKPADYISGKNEVINIREVEKRPIDVETAFKIALDPEIQIDGESVIPSKQLYINVNRDDVLKSGTLDSSRIHEMVPRIMFNLSRSRLTKSELMVIEMLKENKWKRPVYFAVTVGDDYYLGLNDNFELTGMAYRVMPVSTNGKGAGVNTDKMYDNMMNKFRWGNIADPKVYLDENILRMCRTHRMMFAQLIGALINENDTVRARKALDFAMKVIPPTTVRHDYTSALLAEYYYALGEMNKGNEIMNFIANDCVENIDWYFRLSNAQRNSVERRIGHNFGVLNQVLQIAEKYKQNAIVTKYYPLLEKYSQRYSM
;
A
#
# COMPACT_ATOMS: atom_id res chain seq x y z
N MET A 1 3.93 12.97 45.16
CA MET A 1 4.97 12.78 46.20
C MET A 1 4.93 13.86 47.31
N PRO A 2 4.95 15.18 47.03
CA PRO A 2 5.04 16.21 48.08
C PRO A 2 3.85 16.25 49.06
N GLY A 3 2.63 16.00 48.54
CA GLY A 3 1.41 15.97 49.37
C GLY A 3 1.36 14.79 50.36
N LEU A 4 1.87 13.62 49.96
CA LEU A 4 1.97 12.45 50.84
C LEU A 4 3.01 12.66 51.93
N ILE A 5 4.17 13.24 51.58
CA ILE A 5 5.22 13.56 52.56
C ILE A 5 4.68 14.54 53.62
N LYS A 6 4.03 15.63 53.19
CA LYS A 6 3.45 16.63 54.11
C LYS A 6 2.34 16.06 55.02
N PHE A 7 1.64 15.02 54.57
CA PHE A 7 0.59 14.36 55.35
C PHE A 7 1.17 13.48 56.47
N PHE A 8 2.23 12.71 56.17
CA PHE A 8 2.84 11.76 57.11
C PHE A 8 3.91 12.38 58.03
N GLU A 9 4.45 13.56 57.70
CA GLU A 9 5.35 14.35 58.56
C GLU A 9 4.75 14.69 59.93
N LYS A 10 3.42 14.58 60.09
CA LYS A 10 2.72 14.76 61.38
C LYS A 10 2.96 13.63 62.38
N TYR A 11 3.41 12.46 61.93
CA TYR A 11 3.52 11.25 62.74
C TYR A 11 4.95 10.69 62.82
N LEU A 12 5.83 11.07 61.88
CA LEU A 12 7.21 10.57 61.79
C LEU A 12 8.17 11.67 61.31
N PRO A 13 9.48 11.58 61.61
CA PRO A 13 10.48 12.54 61.12
C PRO A 13 10.52 12.61 59.60
N LYS A 14 10.65 13.82 59.06
CA LYS A 14 10.67 14.10 57.62
C LYS A 14 11.59 13.19 56.78
N PRO A 15 12.84 12.87 57.18
CA PRO A 15 13.69 11.96 56.42
C PRO A 15 13.10 10.54 56.32
N VAL A 16 12.49 10.05 57.40
CA VAL A 16 11.87 8.71 57.45
C VAL A 16 10.63 8.68 56.55
N VAL A 17 9.78 9.70 56.63
CA VAL A 17 8.60 9.84 55.77
C VAL A 17 8.99 9.95 54.29
N ALA A 18 10.03 10.71 53.97
CA ALA A 18 10.52 10.83 52.60
C ALA A 18 10.96 9.47 52.04
N VAL A 19 11.74 8.69 52.80
CA VAL A 19 12.16 7.35 52.38
C VAL A 19 10.96 6.42 52.17
N ILE A 20 10.02 6.37 53.12
CA ILE A 20 8.84 5.50 53.03
C ILE A 20 7.98 5.89 51.81
N VAL A 21 7.69 7.17 51.63
CA VAL A 21 6.86 7.64 50.50
C VAL A 21 7.56 7.40 49.17
N THR A 22 8.89 7.57 49.09
CA THR A 22 9.65 7.26 47.88
C THR A 22 9.60 5.76 47.57
N LEU A 23 9.86 4.88 48.54
CA LEU A 23 9.79 3.43 48.34
C LEU A 23 8.38 2.98 47.95
N ALA A 24 7.34 3.50 48.61
CA ALA A 24 5.96 3.22 48.26
C ALA A 24 5.60 3.73 46.85
N SER A 25 6.10 4.91 46.48
CA SER A 25 5.86 5.48 45.15
C SER A 25 6.60 4.74 44.04
N LEU A 26 7.75 4.11 44.33
CA LEU A 26 8.46 3.21 43.41
C LEU A 26 7.69 1.90 43.16
N GLY A 27 6.76 1.53 44.05
CA GLY A 27 5.83 0.43 43.83
C GLY A 27 4.97 0.62 42.57
N VAL A 28 4.62 1.86 42.21
CA VAL A 28 3.84 2.16 40.99
C VAL A 28 4.62 1.83 39.71
N PRO A 29 5.80 2.40 39.43
CA PRO A 29 6.57 2.04 38.23
C PRO A 29 7.06 0.59 38.27
N ALA A 30 7.32 -0.01 39.44
CA ALA A 30 7.65 -1.43 39.54
C ALA A 30 6.47 -2.31 39.11
N LEU A 31 5.25 -2.01 39.57
CA LEU A 31 4.04 -2.70 39.13
C LEU A 31 3.80 -2.48 37.63
N MET A 32 3.93 -1.24 37.14
CA MET A 32 3.81 -0.98 35.69
C MET A 32 4.84 -1.75 34.87
N ALA A 33 6.07 -1.91 35.37
CA ALA A 33 7.08 -2.71 34.70
C ALA A 33 6.70 -4.19 34.71
N VAL A 34 6.32 -4.77 35.86
CA VAL A 34 5.97 -6.20 35.95
C VAL A 34 4.75 -6.54 35.10
N GLU A 35 3.70 -5.72 35.16
CA GLU A 35 2.41 -6.01 34.50
C GLU A 35 2.39 -5.64 33.01
N ASN A 36 3.30 -4.79 32.52
CA ASN A 36 3.26 -4.32 31.14
C ASN A 36 4.58 -4.52 30.38
N TRP A 37 5.57 -5.24 30.93
CA TRP A 37 6.87 -5.44 30.26
C TRP A 37 6.70 -6.17 28.93
N ASP A 38 5.90 -7.23 28.92
CA ASP A 38 5.58 -8.02 27.73
C ASP A 38 4.76 -7.21 26.71
N ASP A 39 3.78 -6.44 27.17
CA ASP A 39 2.97 -5.55 26.32
C ASP A 39 3.76 -4.39 25.71
N HIS A 40 4.86 -3.97 26.35
CA HIS A 40 5.75 -2.89 25.87
C HIS A 40 7.03 -3.41 25.21
N ASP A 41 7.30 -4.72 25.26
CA ASP A 41 8.44 -5.29 24.58
C ASP A 41 8.27 -5.16 23.07
N ARG A 42 9.28 -4.59 22.42
CA ARG A 42 9.37 -4.44 20.96
C ARG A 42 10.57 -5.20 20.41
N SER A 43 11.21 -6.04 21.23
CA SER A 43 12.29 -6.92 20.80
C SER A 43 11.83 -7.78 19.63
N ASN A 44 12.77 -8.04 18.71
CA ASN A 44 12.55 -8.87 17.53
C ASN A 44 11.47 -8.37 16.54
N ARG A 45 10.91 -7.17 16.75
CA ARG A 45 9.92 -6.56 15.87
C ARG A 45 10.61 -5.86 14.70
N PHE A 46 10.89 -6.61 13.63
CA PHE A 46 11.60 -6.10 12.44
C PHE A 46 10.69 -5.84 11.24
N THR A 47 9.36 -6.02 11.37
CA THR A 47 8.42 -5.96 10.25
C THR A 47 8.48 -4.65 9.47
N ALA A 48 8.53 -3.50 10.12
CA ALA A 48 8.60 -2.22 9.42
C ALA A 48 9.91 -2.08 8.61
N ARG A 49 11.05 -2.44 9.20
CA ARG A 49 12.33 -2.46 8.47
C ARG A 49 12.26 -3.37 7.25
N ASP A 50 11.80 -4.60 7.44
CA ASP A 50 11.75 -5.60 6.38
C ASP A 50 10.70 -5.25 5.30
N PHE A 51 9.63 -4.54 5.66
CA PHE A 51 8.67 -3.95 4.71
C PHE A 51 9.34 -2.94 3.77
N GLY A 52 10.14 -2.02 4.32
CA GLY A 52 10.94 -1.07 3.53
C GLY A 52 11.95 -1.79 2.62
N HIS A 53 12.60 -2.84 3.13
CA HIS A 53 13.48 -3.68 2.32
C HIS A 53 12.72 -4.32 1.14
N ASN A 54 11.50 -4.81 1.35
CA ASN A 54 10.72 -5.51 0.33
C ASN A 54 10.23 -4.58 -0.79
N TYR A 55 9.89 -3.32 -0.48
CA TYR A 55 9.66 -2.32 -1.53
C TYR A 55 10.90 -2.13 -2.40
N LEU A 56 12.07 -1.91 -1.78
CA LEU A 56 13.33 -1.72 -2.52
C LEU A 56 13.68 -2.97 -3.33
N ALA A 57 13.51 -4.17 -2.77
CA ALA A 57 13.74 -5.44 -3.44
C ALA A 57 12.80 -5.67 -4.65
N SER A 58 11.65 -4.99 -4.69
CA SER A 58 10.73 -5.04 -5.84
C SER A 58 11.23 -4.19 -7.02
N CYS A 59 12.10 -3.22 -6.78
CA CYS A 59 12.58 -2.29 -7.79
C CYS A 59 13.87 -2.79 -8.48
N GLU A 60 13.97 -2.54 -9.78
CA GLU A 60 15.22 -2.68 -10.54
C GLU A 60 16.28 -1.66 -10.12
N GLU A 61 17.53 -1.88 -10.55
CA GLU A 61 18.66 -0.99 -10.26
C GLU A 61 18.41 0.43 -10.78
N ASN A 62 18.86 1.43 -10.01
CA ASN A 62 18.77 2.86 -10.35
C ASN A 62 17.32 3.36 -10.54
N ALA A 63 16.34 2.63 -10.01
CA ALA A 63 14.93 2.96 -10.12
C ALA A 63 14.55 4.26 -9.38
N ILE A 64 13.38 4.79 -9.72
CA ILE A 64 12.64 5.77 -8.93
C ILE A 64 11.43 5.04 -8.36
N ILE A 65 11.17 5.15 -7.05
CA ILE A 65 9.94 4.67 -6.43
C ILE A 65 9.19 5.84 -5.81
N PHE A 66 7.95 6.05 -6.26
CA PHE A 66 7.02 6.98 -5.64
C PHE A 66 6.34 6.32 -4.44
N SER A 67 6.43 6.97 -3.29
CA SER A 67 5.76 6.59 -2.04
C SER A 67 4.80 7.69 -1.61
N ASN A 68 3.85 7.38 -0.72
CA ASN A 68 2.92 8.38 -0.19
C ASN A 68 2.72 8.20 1.31
N GLY A 69 2.94 9.26 2.08
CA GLY A 69 2.83 9.23 3.53
C GLY A 69 3.95 8.46 4.27
N ASP A 70 3.84 8.50 5.60
CA ASP A 70 4.92 8.14 6.51
C ASP A 70 5.16 6.62 6.57
N ASN A 71 4.09 5.82 6.54
CA ASN A 71 4.14 4.36 6.69
C ASN A 71 4.81 3.64 5.51
N ASP A 72 4.94 4.30 4.36
CA ASP A 72 5.69 3.79 3.21
C ASP A 72 7.10 4.40 3.17
N THR A 73 7.19 5.70 3.41
CA THR A 73 8.41 6.49 3.16
C THR A 73 9.46 6.28 4.24
N PHE A 74 9.08 6.25 5.51
CA PHE A 74 10.06 6.11 6.58
C PHE A 74 10.71 4.73 6.63
N PRO A 75 9.99 3.61 6.40
CA PRO A 75 10.64 2.31 6.22
C PRO A 75 11.64 2.27 5.06
N LEU A 76 11.29 2.89 3.93
CA LEU A 76 12.14 3.01 2.75
C LEU A 76 13.42 3.80 3.09
N TRP A 77 13.28 5.01 3.63
CA TRP A 77 14.43 5.83 4.03
C TRP A 77 15.26 5.19 5.13
N TYR A 78 14.64 4.54 6.14
CA TYR A 78 15.40 3.83 7.17
C TYR A 78 16.33 2.78 6.54
N ASN A 79 15.85 2.02 5.56
CA ASN A 79 16.68 1.05 4.85
C ASN A 79 17.85 1.72 4.10
N GLN A 80 17.67 2.93 3.56
CA GLN A 80 18.73 3.62 2.82
C GLN A 80 19.72 4.33 3.74
N GLU A 81 19.21 5.11 4.68
CA GLU A 81 19.98 6.02 5.54
C GLU A 81 20.67 5.27 6.70
N VAL A 82 20.07 4.17 7.18
CA VAL A 82 20.60 3.41 8.33
C VAL A 82 21.19 2.07 7.91
N GLU A 83 20.45 1.28 7.13
CA GLU A 83 20.89 -0.06 6.72
C GLU A 83 21.82 -0.04 5.49
N GLY A 84 21.96 1.12 4.81
CA GLY A 84 22.76 1.25 3.59
C GLY A 84 22.26 0.42 2.40
N ASN A 85 21.00 -0.03 2.45
CA ASN A 85 20.42 -0.94 1.47
C ASN A 85 19.83 -0.18 0.28
N ARG A 86 20.12 -0.63 -0.95
CA ARG A 86 19.56 -0.11 -2.21
C ARG A 86 19.59 1.43 -2.32
N THR A 87 20.74 2.03 -2.01
CA THR A 87 20.97 3.48 -2.12
C THR A 87 21.09 3.95 -3.59
N ASP A 88 20.99 3.03 -4.55
CA ASP A 88 20.81 3.29 -5.98
C ASP A 88 19.38 3.72 -6.34
N VAL A 89 18.37 3.26 -5.59
CA VAL A 89 16.96 3.60 -5.82
C VAL A 89 16.66 4.98 -5.25
N ARG A 90 15.95 5.83 -5.99
CA ARG A 90 15.45 7.10 -5.44
C ARG A 90 14.05 6.91 -4.86
N VAL A 91 13.92 7.06 -3.55
CA VAL A 91 12.63 7.16 -2.86
C VAL A 91 12.12 8.59 -2.96
N CYS A 92 10.98 8.77 -3.63
CA CYS A 92 10.36 10.07 -3.88
C CYS A 92 8.95 10.13 -3.26
N ASN A 93 8.83 10.80 -2.12
CA ASN A 93 7.54 10.95 -1.43
C ASN A 93 6.67 12.00 -2.11
N LEU A 94 5.47 11.61 -2.55
CA LEU A 94 4.54 12.46 -3.29
C LEU A 94 3.95 13.60 -2.45
N SER A 95 3.83 13.43 -1.13
CA SER A 95 3.37 14.46 -0.20
C SER A 95 4.39 15.59 -0.06
N TYR A 96 5.69 15.28 -0.09
CA TYR A 96 6.77 16.27 -0.07
C TYR A 96 7.06 16.85 -1.46
N LEU A 97 6.76 16.14 -2.55
CA LEU A 97 6.93 16.60 -3.93
C LEU A 97 6.04 17.79 -4.32
N GLN A 98 5.19 18.26 -3.41
CA GLN A 98 4.49 19.55 -3.51
C GLN A 98 5.40 20.76 -3.16
N THR A 99 6.49 20.52 -2.44
CA THR A 99 7.35 21.58 -1.90
C THR A 99 8.57 21.82 -2.78
N ASP A 100 8.95 23.08 -2.93
CA ASP A 100 10.07 23.51 -3.76
C ASP A 100 11.42 22.96 -3.28
N TRP A 101 11.69 23.00 -1.98
CA TRP A 101 12.91 22.46 -1.38
C TRP A 101 13.09 20.96 -1.64
N TYR A 102 12.00 20.19 -1.67
CA TYR A 102 12.06 18.76 -1.93
C TYR A 102 12.28 18.48 -3.42
N ILE A 103 11.65 19.25 -4.31
CA ILE A 103 11.94 19.20 -5.76
C ILE A 103 13.43 19.51 -6.00
N ASP A 104 13.98 20.55 -5.36
CA ASP A 104 15.41 20.88 -5.43
C ASP A 104 16.31 19.76 -4.88
N GLN A 105 15.87 19.06 -3.84
CA GLN A 105 16.56 17.86 -3.35
C GLN A 105 16.54 16.72 -4.37
N MET A 106 15.41 16.50 -5.04
CA MET A 106 15.28 15.46 -6.07
C MET A 106 16.14 15.74 -7.31
N LYS A 107 16.40 17.01 -7.60
CA LYS A 107 17.31 17.44 -8.68
C LYS A 107 18.80 17.32 -8.34
N ARG A 108 19.14 16.87 -7.14
CA ARG A 108 20.53 16.59 -6.72
C ARG A 108 20.78 15.08 -6.66
N ALA A 109 22.03 14.69 -6.92
CA ALA A 109 22.48 13.32 -6.68
C ALA A 109 22.40 13.03 -5.17
N ALA A 110 22.07 11.79 -4.82
CA ALA A 110 22.02 11.32 -3.44
C ALA A 110 22.53 9.88 -3.42
N TYR A 111 23.59 9.62 -2.66
CA TYR A 111 24.29 8.33 -2.65
C TYR A 111 24.65 7.86 -4.07
N LEU A 112 24.18 6.67 -4.46
CA LEU A 112 24.38 6.09 -5.79
C LEU A 112 23.30 6.54 -6.79
N SER A 113 22.19 7.12 -6.34
CA SER A 113 21.14 7.62 -7.22
C SER A 113 21.55 8.94 -7.87
N ALA A 114 21.59 8.93 -9.20
CA ALA A 114 21.64 10.14 -10.02
C ALA A 114 20.45 11.09 -9.74
N PRO A 115 20.56 12.39 -10.09
CA PRO A 115 19.44 13.33 -10.08
C PRO A 115 18.19 12.80 -10.79
N LEU A 116 17.01 13.20 -10.33
CA LEU A 116 15.77 12.90 -11.03
C LEU A 116 15.65 13.73 -12.32
N PRO A 117 15.04 13.18 -13.38
CA PRO A 117 14.92 13.85 -14.68
C PRO A 117 13.83 14.93 -14.62
N ILE A 118 14.15 16.08 -14.03
CA ILE A 118 13.23 17.22 -13.90
C ILE A 118 13.84 18.40 -14.66
N SER A 119 13.23 18.79 -15.79
CA SER A 119 13.73 19.89 -16.63
C SER A 119 13.29 21.28 -16.14
N TRP A 120 12.24 21.33 -15.31
CA TRP A 120 11.68 22.57 -14.78
C TRP A 120 12.73 23.36 -14.00
N LYS A 121 12.68 24.69 -14.13
CA LYS A 121 13.54 25.65 -13.42
C LYS A 121 12.85 26.09 -12.13
N PRO A 122 13.60 26.63 -11.13
CA PRO A 122 12.99 27.11 -9.89
C PRO A 122 11.80 28.06 -10.09
N ALA A 123 11.86 28.94 -11.11
CA ALA A 123 10.76 29.84 -11.46
C ALA A 123 9.43 29.13 -11.77
N ASP A 124 9.48 27.84 -12.14
CA ASP A 124 8.31 27.02 -12.49
C ASP A 124 7.69 26.31 -11.28
N TYR A 125 8.38 26.18 -10.14
CA TYR A 125 7.91 25.37 -9.01
C TYR A 125 8.16 25.92 -7.60
N ILE A 126 8.85 27.06 -7.46
CA ILE A 126 9.02 27.72 -6.15
C ILE A 126 7.66 27.99 -5.49
N SER A 127 7.64 28.10 -4.17
CA SER A 127 6.41 28.33 -3.41
C SER A 127 5.52 29.43 -4.03
N GLY A 128 4.26 29.09 -4.30
CA GLY A 128 3.27 29.96 -4.94
C GLY A 128 3.23 29.88 -6.47
N LYS A 129 4.09 29.07 -7.10
CA LYS A 129 4.06 28.77 -8.54
C LYS A 129 3.57 27.35 -8.78
N ASN A 130 2.57 27.22 -9.66
CA ASN A 130 2.07 25.94 -10.18
C ASN A 130 1.75 24.91 -9.07
N GLU A 131 1.31 25.39 -7.90
CA GLU A 131 0.91 24.53 -6.76
C GLU A 131 -0.23 23.62 -7.15
N VAL A 132 -1.18 24.21 -7.87
CA VAL A 132 -2.35 23.56 -8.46
C VAL A 132 -2.60 24.23 -9.79
N ILE A 133 -2.76 23.44 -10.85
CA ILE A 133 -3.16 23.92 -12.18
C ILE A 133 -4.53 23.31 -12.51
N ASN A 134 -5.49 24.16 -12.85
CA ASN A 134 -6.84 23.74 -13.22
C ASN A 134 -6.81 23.08 -14.61
N ILE A 135 -7.57 22.00 -14.77
CA ILE A 135 -7.78 21.35 -16.06
C ILE A 135 -9.02 21.99 -16.69
N ARG A 136 -8.82 22.68 -17.81
CA ARG A 136 -9.90 23.29 -18.60
C ARG A 136 -9.90 22.70 -20.00
N GLU A 137 -10.96 21.99 -20.34
CA GLU A 137 -11.10 21.26 -21.61
C GLU A 137 -11.41 22.23 -22.76
N VAL A 138 -10.42 23.00 -23.17
CA VAL A 138 -10.47 23.88 -24.35
C VAL A 138 -10.20 23.07 -25.61
N GLU A 139 -9.27 22.11 -25.53
CA GLU A 139 -9.02 21.13 -26.57
C GLU A 139 -9.65 19.79 -26.16
N LYS A 140 -10.49 19.25 -27.05
CA LYS A 140 -11.17 17.96 -26.85
C LYS A 140 -10.30 16.78 -27.25
N ARG A 141 -9.26 17.02 -28.05
CA ARG A 141 -8.31 16.00 -28.49
C ARG A 141 -7.22 15.79 -27.42
N PRO A 142 -6.58 14.60 -27.42
CA PRO A 142 -5.36 14.41 -26.66
C PRO A 142 -4.27 15.39 -27.07
N ILE A 143 -3.57 15.97 -26.09
CA ILE A 143 -2.41 16.86 -26.30
C ILE A 143 -1.15 16.18 -25.73
N ASP A 144 -0.01 16.35 -26.39
CA ASP A 144 1.24 15.84 -25.83
C ASP A 144 1.66 16.65 -24.58
N VAL A 145 2.27 15.98 -23.61
CA VAL A 145 2.64 16.61 -22.33
C VAL A 145 3.56 17.82 -22.52
N GLU A 146 4.45 17.81 -23.52
CA GLU A 146 5.37 18.92 -23.75
C GLU A 146 4.63 20.20 -24.14
N THR A 147 3.69 20.11 -25.08
CA THR A 147 2.82 21.21 -25.48
C THR A 147 1.92 21.66 -24.32
N ALA A 148 1.32 20.72 -23.58
CA ALA A 148 0.45 21.05 -22.45
C ALA A 148 1.21 21.82 -21.35
N PHE A 149 2.45 21.43 -21.05
CA PHE A 149 3.28 22.11 -20.05
C PHE A 149 3.81 23.45 -20.55
N LYS A 150 4.17 23.57 -21.84
CA LYS A 150 4.49 24.88 -22.43
C LYS A 150 3.34 25.87 -22.25
N ILE A 151 2.11 25.45 -22.52
CA ILE A 151 0.91 26.27 -22.31
C ILE A 151 0.72 26.60 -20.82
N ALA A 152 0.80 25.61 -19.94
CA ALA A 152 0.51 25.80 -18.52
C ALA A 152 1.54 26.69 -17.80
N LEU A 153 2.79 26.67 -18.25
CA LEU A 153 3.90 27.43 -17.67
C LEU A 153 4.10 28.81 -18.30
N ASP A 154 3.46 29.10 -19.43
CA ASP A 154 3.58 30.39 -20.11
C ASP A 154 2.68 31.44 -19.41
N PRO A 155 3.26 32.52 -18.83
CA PRO A 155 2.48 33.55 -18.17
C PRO A 155 1.57 34.34 -19.13
N GLU A 156 1.84 34.30 -20.44
CA GLU A 156 1.01 34.97 -21.46
C GLU A 156 -0.21 34.13 -21.86
N ILE A 157 -0.22 32.81 -21.56
CA ILE A 157 -1.30 31.89 -21.91
C ILE A 157 -2.10 31.53 -20.67
N GLN A 158 -3.13 32.33 -20.38
CA GLN A 158 -4.01 32.16 -19.24
C GLN A 158 -5.49 32.16 -19.65
N ILE A 159 -6.31 31.45 -18.89
CA ILE A 159 -7.78 31.48 -19.03
C ILE A 159 -8.36 32.01 -17.73
N ASP A 160 -9.10 33.12 -17.83
CA ASP A 160 -9.62 33.87 -16.69
C ASP A 160 -8.53 34.25 -15.66
N GLY A 161 -7.32 34.55 -16.14
CA GLY A 161 -6.17 34.94 -15.31
C GLY A 161 -5.47 33.78 -14.59
N GLU A 162 -5.78 32.52 -14.96
CA GLU A 162 -5.17 31.33 -14.37
C GLU A 162 -4.44 30.50 -15.44
N SER A 163 -3.30 29.91 -15.04
CA SER A 163 -2.65 28.83 -15.80
C SER A 163 -3.57 27.61 -15.87
N VAL A 164 -3.58 26.93 -17.02
CA VAL A 164 -4.45 25.79 -17.25
C VAL A 164 -3.76 24.65 -17.98
N ILE A 165 -4.21 23.42 -17.70
CA ILE A 165 -4.02 22.28 -18.59
C ILE A 165 -5.18 22.27 -19.59
N PRO A 166 -4.93 22.42 -20.91
CA PRO A 166 -5.97 22.69 -21.90
C PRO A 166 -6.80 21.46 -22.34
N SER A 167 -6.48 20.26 -21.84
CA SER A 167 -7.16 19.00 -22.18
C SER A 167 -7.18 18.04 -20.99
N LYS A 168 -8.21 17.19 -20.91
CA LYS A 168 -8.30 16.10 -19.94
C LYS A 168 -7.49 14.86 -20.34
N GLN A 169 -6.98 14.83 -21.57
CA GLN A 169 -6.22 13.71 -22.10
C GLN A 169 -4.84 14.21 -22.50
N LEU A 170 -3.84 13.85 -21.70
CA LEU A 170 -2.44 14.11 -22.04
C LEU A 170 -1.78 12.81 -22.52
N TYR A 171 -0.70 12.92 -23.28
CA TYR A 171 0.08 11.74 -23.64
C TYR A 171 1.58 12.01 -23.77
N ILE A 172 2.37 10.95 -23.58
CA ILE A 172 3.78 10.91 -23.99
C ILE A 172 3.96 9.88 -25.10
N ASN A 173 4.79 10.19 -26.09
CA ASN A 173 5.14 9.25 -27.15
C ASN A 173 6.11 8.19 -26.62
N VAL A 174 5.91 6.94 -27.03
CA VAL A 174 6.82 5.85 -26.71
C VAL A 174 7.77 5.65 -27.88
N ASN A 175 9.04 5.99 -27.68
CA ASN A 175 10.08 5.74 -28.67
C ASN A 175 10.59 4.29 -28.56
N ARG A 176 10.50 3.54 -29.66
CA ARG A 176 10.91 2.13 -29.74
C ARG A 176 12.38 1.93 -29.41
N ASP A 177 13.26 2.77 -29.94
CA ASP A 177 14.70 2.63 -29.77
C ASP A 177 15.12 2.92 -28.34
N ASP A 178 14.50 3.90 -27.68
CA ASP A 178 14.72 4.19 -26.27
C ASP A 178 14.33 2.99 -25.38
N VAL A 179 13.15 2.37 -25.64
CA VAL A 179 12.66 1.20 -24.90
C VAL A 179 13.57 -0.02 -25.07
N LEU A 180 14.01 -0.29 -26.31
CA LEU A 180 14.91 -1.40 -26.60
C LEU A 180 16.31 -1.17 -26.02
N LYS A 181 16.84 0.05 -26.15
CA LYS A 181 18.17 0.41 -25.64
C LYS A 181 18.23 0.38 -24.11
N SER A 182 17.15 0.76 -23.42
CA SER A 182 17.10 0.70 -21.97
C SER A 182 16.86 -0.70 -21.40
N GLY A 183 16.44 -1.66 -22.24
CA GLY A 183 16.03 -2.98 -21.79
C GLY A 183 14.74 -2.96 -20.97
N THR A 184 13.91 -1.90 -21.08
CA THR A 184 12.65 -1.80 -20.34
C THR A 184 11.70 -2.93 -20.69
N LEU A 185 11.65 -3.30 -21.96
CA LEU A 185 10.82 -4.37 -22.48
C LEU A 185 11.69 -5.36 -23.25
N ASP A 186 11.50 -6.65 -23.01
CA ASP A 186 12.21 -7.70 -23.75
C ASP A 186 11.81 -7.68 -25.24
N SER A 187 12.76 -8.05 -26.12
CA SER A 187 12.53 -8.10 -27.57
C SER A 187 11.35 -8.98 -27.98
N SER A 188 11.07 -10.07 -27.26
CA SER A 188 9.92 -10.96 -27.50
C SER A 188 8.58 -10.26 -27.25
N ARG A 189 8.55 -9.28 -26.34
CA ARG A 189 7.35 -8.55 -25.92
C ARG A 189 7.14 -7.24 -26.67
N ILE A 190 8.02 -6.90 -27.62
CA ILE A 190 7.94 -5.62 -28.34
C ILE A 190 6.62 -5.40 -29.10
N HIS A 191 5.90 -6.49 -29.42
CA HIS A 191 4.59 -6.46 -30.07
C HIS A 191 3.47 -5.97 -29.13
N GLU A 192 3.68 -5.99 -27.81
CA GLU A 192 2.76 -5.46 -26.79
C GLU A 192 2.88 -3.94 -26.61
N MET A 193 3.92 -3.33 -27.20
CA MET A 193 4.27 -1.94 -26.98
C MET A 193 3.21 -1.00 -27.56
N VAL A 194 2.78 -0.02 -26.76
CA VAL A 194 1.87 1.03 -27.21
C VAL A 194 2.65 2.21 -27.82
N PRO A 195 2.12 2.91 -28.84
CA PRO A 195 2.80 4.06 -29.44
C PRO A 195 2.83 5.29 -28.51
N ARG A 196 1.91 5.36 -27.55
CA ARG A 196 1.78 6.46 -26.58
C ARG A 196 1.22 5.95 -25.26
N ILE A 197 1.66 6.57 -24.17
CA ILE A 197 1.08 6.39 -22.84
C ILE A 197 0.12 7.55 -22.60
N MET A 198 -1.11 7.22 -22.21
CA MET A 198 -2.19 8.17 -21.99
C MET A 198 -2.31 8.49 -20.51
N PHE A 199 -2.39 9.78 -20.18
CA PHE A 199 -2.81 10.27 -18.88
C PHE A 199 -4.26 10.74 -19.01
N ASN A 200 -5.19 9.90 -18.56
CA ASN A 200 -6.62 10.19 -18.58
C ASN A 200 -7.01 10.88 -17.26
N LEU A 201 -7.06 12.20 -17.27
CA LEU A 201 -7.25 13.02 -16.08
C LEU A 201 -8.74 13.12 -15.76
N SER A 202 -9.17 12.38 -14.73
CA SER A 202 -10.57 12.37 -14.27
C SER A 202 -10.94 13.57 -13.39
N ARG A 203 -9.94 14.25 -12.83
CA ARG A 203 -10.10 15.38 -11.90
C ARG A 203 -10.09 16.72 -12.63
N SER A 204 -10.53 17.78 -11.94
CA SER A 204 -10.59 19.15 -12.48
C SER A 204 -9.29 19.94 -12.29
N ARG A 205 -8.27 19.37 -11.64
CA ARG A 205 -7.00 20.01 -11.35
C ARG A 205 -5.88 18.98 -11.18
N LEU A 206 -4.66 19.40 -11.45
CA LEU A 206 -3.42 18.70 -11.09
C LEU A 206 -2.69 19.49 -10.00
N THR A 207 -2.17 18.78 -9.00
CA THR A 207 -1.26 19.31 -7.99
C THR A 207 0.18 19.29 -8.50
N LYS A 208 1.06 20.08 -7.87
CA LYS A 208 2.48 20.14 -8.23
C LYS A 208 3.16 18.77 -8.23
N SER A 209 2.88 17.91 -7.25
CA SER A 209 3.47 16.56 -7.22
C SER A 209 3.07 15.71 -8.43
N GLU A 210 1.83 15.84 -8.90
CA GLU A 210 1.32 15.13 -10.08
C GLU A 210 1.95 15.67 -11.37
N LEU A 211 2.10 17.00 -11.46
CA LEU A 211 2.84 17.64 -12.55
C LEU A 211 4.29 17.17 -12.59
N MET A 212 4.94 17.04 -11.43
CA MET A 212 6.32 16.53 -11.31
C MET A 212 6.44 15.06 -11.72
N VAL A 213 5.48 14.21 -11.38
CA VAL A 213 5.45 12.81 -11.84
C VAL A 213 5.36 12.74 -13.37
N ILE A 214 4.45 13.51 -13.97
CA ILE A 214 4.29 13.58 -15.43
C ILE A 214 5.58 14.11 -16.10
N GLU A 215 6.16 15.17 -15.54
CA GLU A 215 7.43 15.74 -16.00
C GLU A 215 8.55 14.70 -15.98
N MET A 216 8.71 13.98 -14.87
CA MET A 216 9.73 12.95 -14.74
C MET A 216 9.51 11.82 -15.74
N LEU A 217 8.28 11.36 -15.95
CA LEU A 217 7.98 10.32 -16.95
C LEU A 217 8.31 10.78 -18.37
N LYS A 218 7.97 12.03 -18.72
CA LYS A 218 8.26 12.66 -20.02
C LYS A 218 9.77 12.78 -20.28
N GLU A 219 10.55 13.24 -19.31
CA GLU A 219 11.99 13.46 -19.45
C GLU A 219 12.84 12.19 -19.33
N ASN A 220 12.33 11.15 -18.66
CA ASN A 220 13.10 9.95 -18.34
C ASN A 220 13.55 9.15 -19.57
N LYS A 221 12.80 9.18 -20.68
CA LYS A 221 13.09 8.40 -21.92
C LYS A 221 13.50 6.95 -21.63
N TRP A 222 12.79 6.31 -20.69
CA TRP A 222 13.02 4.93 -20.24
C TRP A 222 14.40 4.64 -19.63
N LYS A 223 15.23 5.66 -19.37
CA LYS A 223 16.59 5.47 -18.83
C LYS A 223 16.60 4.94 -17.40
N ARG A 224 15.57 5.26 -16.62
CA ARG A 224 15.39 4.75 -15.25
C ARG A 224 14.06 4.00 -15.14
N PRO A 225 14.02 2.83 -14.50
CA PRO A 225 12.77 2.21 -14.10
C PRO A 225 11.99 3.12 -13.14
N VAL A 226 10.70 3.33 -13.40
CA VAL A 226 9.82 4.16 -12.55
C VAL A 226 8.77 3.26 -11.91
N TYR A 227 8.59 3.40 -10.61
CA TYR A 227 7.70 2.59 -9.81
C TYR A 227 6.80 3.44 -8.92
N PHE A 228 5.65 2.87 -8.56
CA PHE A 228 4.81 3.32 -7.45
C PHE A 228 4.72 2.21 -6.40
N ALA A 229 4.84 2.56 -5.13
CA ALA A 229 4.48 1.65 -4.05
C ALA A 229 3.00 1.30 -4.14
N VAL A 230 2.64 0.02 -3.89
CA VAL A 230 1.26 -0.49 -4.05
C VAL A 230 0.23 0.15 -3.10
N THR A 231 0.71 0.86 -2.09
CA THR A 231 -0.07 1.60 -1.07
C THR A 231 -0.30 3.06 -1.45
N VAL A 232 0.33 3.56 -2.52
CA VAL A 232 0.01 4.87 -3.09
C VAL A 232 -1.45 4.86 -3.53
N GLY A 233 -2.20 5.91 -3.20
CA GLY A 233 -3.61 5.99 -3.56
C GLY A 233 -3.79 6.15 -5.06
N ASP A 234 -4.83 5.52 -5.61
CA ASP A 234 -5.12 5.46 -7.05
C ASP A 234 -5.17 6.83 -7.75
N ASP A 235 -5.55 7.88 -7.00
CA ASP A 235 -5.53 9.25 -7.49
C ASP A 235 -4.14 9.62 -8.05
N TYR A 236 -3.06 9.24 -7.37
CA TYR A 236 -1.69 9.57 -7.78
C TYR A 236 -1.17 8.72 -8.95
N TYR A 237 -1.91 7.72 -9.43
CA TYR A 237 -1.49 6.92 -10.58
C TYR A 237 -1.74 7.59 -11.92
N LEU A 238 -2.48 8.70 -11.97
CA LEU A 238 -2.66 9.53 -13.17
C LEU A 238 -3.24 8.77 -14.37
N GLY A 239 -4.05 7.74 -14.09
CA GLY A 239 -4.66 6.88 -15.11
C GLY A 239 -3.73 5.81 -15.69
N LEU A 240 -2.54 5.61 -15.13
CA LEU A 240 -1.53 4.66 -15.63
C LEU A 240 -1.76 3.21 -15.21
N ASN A 241 -2.91 2.88 -14.60
CA ASN A 241 -3.19 1.53 -14.08
C ASN A 241 -2.94 0.43 -15.11
N ASP A 242 -3.38 0.63 -16.36
CA ASP A 242 -3.19 -0.34 -17.43
C ASP A 242 -1.74 -0.44 -17.93
N ASN A 243 -0.92 0.56 -17.63
CA ASN A 243 0.50 0.64 -17.94
C ASN A 243 1.38 0.15 -16.78
N PHE A 244 0.80 -0.44 -15.74
CA PHE A 244 1.55 -1.00 -14.62
C PHE A 244 1.83 -2.49 -14.78
N GLU A 245 3.03 -2.90 -14.37
CA GLU A 245 3.35 -4.29 -14.06
C GLU A 245 3.76 -4.42 -12.58
N LEU A 246 3.03 -5.25 -11.85
CA LEU A 246 3.32 -5.57 -10.46
C LEU A 246 4.51 -6.53 -10.36
N THR A 247 5.50 -6.18 -9.54
CA THR A 247 6.77 -6.92 -9.39
C THR A 247 7.09 -7.29 -7.94
N GLY A 248 6.07 -7.36 -7.09
CA GLY A 248 6.21 -7.57 -5.65
C GLY A 248 5.33 -6.57 -4.91
N MET A 249 5.96 -5.58 -4.29
CA MET A 249 5.28 -4.48 -3.59
C MET A 249 5.31 -3.16 -4.37
N ALA A 250 5.70 -3.19 -5.64
CA ALA A 250 5.77 -2.00 -6.47
C ALA A 250 5.21 -2.25 -7.87
N TYR A 251 4.45 -1.27 -8.37
CA TYR A 251 3.97 -1.20 -9.74
C TYR A 251 5.02 -0.50 -10.61
N ARG A 252 5.59 -1.20 -11.59
CA ARG A 252 6.49 -0.62 -12.58
C ARG A 252 5.68 0.04 -13.69
N VAL A 253 6.02 1.27 -14.08
CA VAL A 253 5.46 1.91 -15.28
C VAL A 253 6.09 1.28 -16.52
N MET A 254 5.26 0.78 -17.43
CA MET A 254 5.65 0.02 -18.61
C MET A 254 5.06 0.60 -19.90
N PRO A 255 5.75 0.48 -21.05
CA PRO A 255 5.27 0.94 -22.35
C PRO A 255 4.26 -0.03 -23.00
N VAL A 256 3.48 -0.76 -22.19
CA VAL A 256 2.46 -1.73 -22.63
C VAL A 256 1.12 -1.37 -21.99
N SER A 257 0.01 -1.89 -22.50
CA SER A 257 -1.31 -1.67 -21.91
C SER A 257 -2.08 -2.98 -21.78
N THR A 258 -2.75 -3.16 -20.64
CA THR A 258 -3.67 -4.28 -20.41
C THR A 258 -5.08 -4.05 -20.98
N ASN A 259 -5.33 -2.91 -21.62
CA ASN A 259 -6.59 -2.53 -22.26
C ASN A 259 -7.81 -2.57 -21.30
N GLY A 260 -7.73 -1.83 -20.19
CA GLY A 260 -8.80 -1.67 -19.20
C GLY A 260 -8.87 -2.75 -18.13
N LYS A 261 -7.89 -3.66 -18.09
CA LYS A 261 -7.85 -4.74 -17.09
C LYS A 261 -7.11 -4.36 -15.81
N GLY A 262 -6.59 -3.13 -15.73
CA GLY A 262 -5.78 -2.65 -14.61
C GLY A 262 -4.33 -3.14 -14.68
N ALA A 263 -3.62 -3.13 -13.56
CA ALA A 263 -2.22 -3.51 -13.53
C ALA A 263 -2.01 -4.97 -13.96
N GLY A 264 -1.04 -5.21 -14.84
CA GLY A 264 -0.53 -6.54 -15.13
C GLY A 264 0.32 -7.07 -13.97
N VAL A 265 0.60 -8.37 -13.99
CA VAL A 265 1.48 -9.03 -13.01
C VAL A 265 2.67 -9.65 -13.75
N ASN A 266 3.88 -9.28 -13.36
CA ASN A 266 5.09 -9.92 -13.87
C ASN A 266 5.40 -11.13 -12.97
N THR A 267 4.84 -12.30 -13.31
CA THR A 267 4.85 -13.48 -12.45
C THR A 267 6.26 -13.95 -12.10
N ASP A 268 7.21 -13.92 -13.04
CA ASP A 268 8.59 -14.32 -12.78
C ASP A 268 9.28 -13.41 -11.76
N LYS A 269 9.27 -12.09 -11.97
CA LYS A 269 9.90 -11.14 -11.04
C LYS A 269 9.20 -11.13 -9.69
N MET A 270 7.86 -11.11 -9.70
CA MET A 270 7.06 -11.09 -8.49
C MET A 270 7.28 -12.36 -7.67
N TYR A 271 7.32 -13.53 -8.31
CA TYR A 271 7.63 -14.79 -7.64
C TYR A 271 9.02 -14.78 -7.04
N ASP A 272 10.05 -14.43 -7.80
CA ASP A 272 11.43 -14.39 -7.29
C ASP A 272 11.58 -13.42 -6.12
N ASN A 273 11.03 -12.20 -6.26
CA ASN A 273 11.10 -11.19 -5.21
C ASN A 273 10.41 -11.67 -3.93
N MET A 274 9.17 -12.15 -4.01
CA MET A 274 8.39 -12.54 -2.83
C MET A 274 8.87 -13.84 -2.17
N MET A 275 9.35 -14.80 -2.97
CA MET A 275 9.72 -16.12 -2.47
C MET A 275 11.18 -16.18 -2.01
N ASN A 276 12.08 -15.40 -2.63
CA ASN A 276 13.52 -15.54 -2.42
C ASN A 276 14.18 -14.28 -1.84
N LYS A 277 13.68 -13.08 -2.14
CA LYS A 277 14.33 -11.82 -1.72
C LYS A 277 13.67 -11.16 -0.52
N PHE A 278 12.36 -11.33 -0.36
CA PHE A 278 11.61 -10.66 0.70
C PHE A 278 11.98 -11.18 2.09
N ARG A 279 11.93 -10.26 3.04
CA ARG A 279 12.13 -10.52 4.47
C ARG A 279 10.80 -10.30 5.20
N TRP A 280 10.59 -11.05 6.30
CA TRP A 280 9.28 -11.16 6.93
C TRP A 280 9.25 -10.67 8.38
N GLY A 281 10.34 -10.06 8.88
CA GLY A 281 10.34 -9.29 10.12
C GLY A 281 9.82 -10.00 11.37
N ASN A 282 9.96 -11.34 11.43
CA ASN A 282 9.42 -12.21 12.46
C ASN A 282 7.89 -12.18 12.62
N ILE A 283 7.14 -11.88 11.56
CA ILE A 283 5.65 -11.91 11.56
C ILE A 283 5.10 -13.25 12.09
N ALA A 284 5.77 -14.37 11.81
CA ALA A 284 5.30 -15.71 12.19
C ALA A 284 5.51 -16.05 13.68
N ASP A 285 6.30 -15.27 14.44
CA ASP A 285 6.54 -15.53 15.86
C ASP A 285 5.40 -14.94 16.71
N PRO A 286 4.61 -15.77 17.42
CA PRO A 286 3.49 -15.30 18.25
C PRO A 286 3.92 -14.45 19.45
N LYS A 287 5.22 -14.40 19.77
CA LYS A 287 5.75 -13.53 20.83
C LYS A 287 6.04 -12.11 20.35
N VAL A 288 6.03 -11.86 19.04
CA VAL A 288 6.28 -10.53 18.48
C VAL A 288 4.99 -9.72 18.50
N TYR A 289 5.02 -8.57 19.15
CA TYR A 289 3.89 -7.65 19.17
C TYR A 289 3.66 -7.02 17.78
N LEU A 290 2.49 -7.28 17.19
CA LEU A 290 2.04 -6.71 15.93
C LEU A 290 0.91 -5.71 16.19
N ASP A 291 1.21 -4.41 16.16
CA ASP A 291 0.16 -3.39 16.26
C ASP A 291 -0.65 -3.26 14.97
N GLU A 292 -1.70 -2.42 15.02
CA GLU A 292 -2.62 -2.19 13.91
C GLU A 292 -1.90 -1.79 12.61
N ASN A 293 -0.85 -0.97 12.67
CA ASN A 293 -0.13 -0.54 11.47
C ASN A 293 0.66 -1.69 10.86
N ILE A 294 1.30 -2.52 11.68
CA ILE A 294 1.98 -3.72 11.20
C ILE A 294 0.99 -4.74 10.64
N LEU A 295 -0.17 -4.91 11.27
CA LEU A 295 -1.22 -5.80 10.74
C LEU A 295 -1.71 -5.33 9.36
N ARG A 296 -1.81 -4.01 9.13
CA ARG A 296 -2.11 -3.46 7.79
C ARG A 296 -0.99 -3.78 6.77
N MET A 297 0.27 -3.68 7.16
CA MET A 297 1.41 -4.09 6.31
C MET A 297 1.37 -5.58 5.97
N CYS A 298 1.02 -6.43 6.92
CA CYS A 298 0.84 -7.88 6.69
C CYS A 298 -0.32 -8.15 5.72
N ARG A 299 -1.42 -7.40 5.82
CA ARG A 299 -2.54 -7.49 4.87
C ARG A 299 -2.10 -7.12 3.45
N THR A 300 -1.31 -6.06 3.27
CA THR A 300 -0.76 -5.69 1.96
C THR A 300 0.05 -6.84 1.36
N HIS A 301 0.96 -7.45 2.11
CA HIS A 301 1.73 -8.60 1.63
C HIS A 301 0.84 -9.80 1.25
N ARG A 302 -0.18 -10.11 2.06
CA ARG A 302 -1.13 -11.18 1.78
C ARG A 302 -1.90 -10.91 0.48
N MET A 303 -2.28 -9.65 0.24
CA MET A 303 -2.91 -9.22 -1.00
C MET A 303 -1.95 -9.36 -2.20
N MET A 304 -0.66 -9.05 -2.05
CA MET A 304 0.33 -9.26 -3.10
C MET A 304 0.51 -10.75 -3.42
N PHE A 305 0.48 -11.63 -2.42
CA PHE A 305 0.49 -13.08 -2.69
C PHE A 305 -0.75 -13.49 -3.47
N ALA A 306 -1.94 -12.95 -3.14
CA ALA A 306 -3.15 -13.23 -3.89
C ALA A 306 -3.03 -12.80 -5.36
N GLN A 307 -2.45 -11.63 -5.66
CA GLN A 307 -2.18 -11.17 -7.03
C GLN A 307 -1.25 -12.14 -7.78
N LEU A 308 -0.13 -12.54 -7.15
CA LEU A 308 0.82 -13.49 -7.73
C LEU A 308 0.16 -14.85 -8.02
N ILE A 309 -0.56 -15.41 -7.05
CA ILE A 309 -1.19 -16.73 -7.14
C ILE A 309 -2.27 -16.73 -8.21
N GLY A 310 -3.12 -15.68 -8.25
CA GLY A 310 -4.13 -15.53 -9.29
C GLY A 310 -3.53 -15.46 -10.69
N ALA A 311 -2.43 -14.70 -10.87
CA ALA A 311 -1.73 -14.62 -12.15
C ALA A 311 -1.12 -15.98 -12.56
N LEU A 312 -0.46 -16.68 -11.65
CA LEU A 312 0.09 -18.02 -11.91
C LEU A 312 -1.00 -19.05 -12.28
N ILE A 313 -2.16 -19.01 -11.62
CA ILE A 313 -3.30 -19.88 -11.97
C ILE A 313 -3.80 -19.55 -13.37
N ASN A 314 -3.91 -18.27 -13.74
CA ASN A 314 -4.32 -17.86 -15.09
C ASN A 314 -3.32 -18.31 -16.17
N GLU A 315 -2.04 -18.42 -15.81
CA GLU A 315 -0.97 -18.97 -16.66
C GLU A 315 -0.94 -20.52 -16.66
N ASN A 316 -1.82 -21.18 -15.92
CA ASN A 316 -1.84 -22.63 -15.66
C ASN A 316 -0.59 -23.15 -14.91
N ASP A 317 0.19 -22.28 -14.27
CA ASP A 317 1.33 -22.65 -13.42
C ASP A 317 0.87 -22.99 -12.00
N THR A 318 0.20 -24.13 -11.90
CA THR A 318 -0.36 -24.61 -10.62
C THR A 318 0.71 -25.01 -9.60
N VAL A 319 1.94 -25.32 -10.06
CA VAL A 319 3.05 -25.72 -9.19
C VAL A 319 3.58 -24.51 -8.42
N ARG A 320 3.91 -23.42 -9.13
CA ARG A 320 4.34 -22.18 -8.45
C ARG A 320 3.19 -21.57 -7.65
N ALA A 321 1.96 -21.62 -8.15
CA ALA A 321 0.78 -21.10 -7.43
C ALA A 321 0.62 -21.76 -6.06
N ARG A 322 0.64 -23.10 -5.98
CA ARG A 322 0.52 -23.83 -4.71
C ARG A 322 1.67 -23.51 -3.77
N LYS A 323 2.91 -23.49 -4.28
CA LYS A 323 4.09 -23.17 -3.47
C LYS A 323 4.04 -21.74 -2.90
N ALA A 324 3.57 -20.77 -3.68
CA ALA A 324 3.39 -19.39 -3.21
C ALA A 324 2.28 -19.29 -2.15
N LEU A 325 1.18 -20.01 -2.34
CA LEU A 325 0.06 -20.04 -1.40
C LEU A 325 0.45 -20.65 -0.04
N ASP A 326 1.13 -21.80 -0.04
CA ASP A 326 1.65 -22.43 1.18
C ASP A 326 2.70 -21.54 1.87
N PHE A 327 3.56 -20.87 1.09
CA PHE A 327 4.56 -19.95 1.64
C PHE A 327 3.92 -18.71 2.29
N ALA A 328 2.88 -18.14 1.68
CA ALA A 328 2.12 -17.04 2.25
C ALA A 328 1.55 -17.39 3.64
N MET A 329 0.99 -18.60 3.77
CA MET A 329 0.48 -19.13 5.04
C MET A 329 1.58 -19.43 6.06
N LYS A 330 2.78 -19.77 5.62
CA LYS A 330 3.94 -19.98 6.49
C LYS A 330 4.49 -18.67 7.06
N VAL A 331 4.64 -17.64 6.22
CA VAL A 331 5.30 -16.38 6.61
C VAL A 331 4.34 -15.36 7.23
N ILE A 332 3.04 -15.47 6.95
CA ILE A 332 1.97 -14.65 7.53
C ILE A 332 0.87 -15.59 8.10
N PRO A 333 1.17 -16.39 9.12
CA PRO A 333 0.26 -17.41 9.61
C PRO A 333 -0.95 -16.81 10.32
N PRO A 334 -2.11 -17.50 10.30
CA PRO A 334 -3.34 -17.03 10.94
C PRO A 334 -3.25 -16.92 12.46
N THR A 335 -2.27 -17.59 13.07
CA THR A 335 -2.00 -17.54 14.51
C THR A 335 -1.46 -16.19 14.97
N THR A 336 -0.75 -15.46 14.11
CA THR A 336 -0.24 -14.11 14.43
C THR A 336 -0.97 -13.01 13.67
N VAL A 337 -1.39 -13.30 12.43
CA VAL A 337 -2.16 -12.38 11.58
C VAL A 337 -3.43 -13.07 11.15
N ARG A 338 -4.52 -12.83 11.89
CA ARG A 338 -5.84 -13.43 11.65
C ARG A 338 -6.27 -13.31 10.18
N HIS A 339 -7.05 -14.28 9.72
CA HIS A 339 -7.72 -14.12 8.43
C HIS A 339 -8.75 -13.00 8.51
N ASP A 340 -8.92 -12.32 7.38
CA ASP A 340 -9.94 -11.31 7.16
C ASP A 340 -10.49 -11.46 5.74
N TYR A 341 -11.33 -10.53 5.31
CA TYR A 341 -11.93 -10.57 3.98
C TYR A 341 -10.92 -10.70 2.82
N THR A 342 -9.69 -10.20 2.98
CA THR A 342 -8.65 -10.33 1.94
C THR A 342 -8.16 -11.77 1.77
N SER A 343 -8.36 -12.60 2.80
CA SER A 343 -8.00 -14.03 2.77
C SER A 343 -9.03 -14.88 2.02
N ALA A 344 -10.22 -14.36 1.70
CA ALA A 344 -11.22 -15.08 0.93
C ALA A 344 -10.71 -15.50 -0.47
N LEU A 345 -9.88 -14.64 -1.11
CA LEU A 345 -9.23 -14.98 -2.37
C LEU A 345 -8.23 -16.14 -2.22
N LEU A 346 -7.47 -16.19 -1.12
CA LEU A 346 -6.56 -17.31 -0.85
C LEU A 346 -7.31 -18.63 -0.68
N ALA A 347 -8.47 -18.59 0.00
CA ALA A 347 -9.34 -19.75 0.14
C ALA A 347 -9.91 -20.21 -1.22
N GLU A 348 -10.33 -19.26 -2.05
CA GLU A 348 -10.75 -19.56 -3.43
C GLU A 348 -9.62 -20.21 -4.25
N TYR A 349 -8.38 -19.73 -4.12
CA TYR A 349 -7.24 -20.34 -4.80
C TYR A 349 -6.91 -21.74 -4.28
N TYR A 350 -7.08 -22.02 -2.98
CA TYR A 350 -7.01 -23.39 -2.48
C TYR A 350 -8.04 -24.29 -3.17
N TYR A 351 -9.28 -23.84 -3.32
CA TYR A 351 -10.30 -24.60 -4.04
C TYR A 351 -9.96 -24.81 -5.51
N ALA A 352 -9.50 -23.76 -6.21
CA ALA A 352 -9.07 -23.83 -7.60
C ALA A 352 -7.90 -24.82 -7.81
N LEU A 353 -7.05 -24.98 -6.79
CA LEU A 353 -5.93 -25.91 -6.76
C LEU A 353 -6.30 -27.29 -6.16
N GLY A 354 -7.57 -27.57 -5.89
CA GLY A 354 -8.07 -28.85 -5.41
C GLY A 354 -7.90 -29.12 -3.90
N GLU A 355 -7.46 -28.13 -3.11
CA GLU A 355 -7.22 -28.24 -1.67
C GLU A 355 -8.42 -27.77 -0.84
N MET A 356 -9.52 -28.53 -0.94
CA MET A 356 -10.82 -28.16 -0.36
C MET A 356 -10.77 -27.93 1.16
N ASN A 357 -10.04 -28.78 1.90
CA ASN A 357 -9.97 -28.65 3.36
C ASN A 357 -9.31 -27.35 3.80
N LYS A 358 -8.18 -26.96 3.19
CA LYS A 358 -7.49 -25.70 3.52
C LYS A 358 -8.35 -24.48 3.17
N GLY A 359 -9.02 -24.50 2.02
CA GLY A 359 -9.98 -23.45 1.67
C GLY A 359 -11.14 -23.35 2.67
N ASN A 360 -11.67 -24.50 3.10
CA ASN A 360 -12.76 -24.55 4.08
C ASN A 360 -12.35 -23.99 5.45
N GLU A 361 -11.11 -24.22 5.90
CA GLU A 361 -10.61 -23.67 7.17
C GLU A 361 -10.64 -22.13 7.15
N ILE A 362 -10.14 -21.52 6.07
CA ILE A 362 -10.13 -20.06 5.91
C ILE A 362 -11.56 -19.51 5.81
N MET A 363 -12.42 -20.13 4.98
CA MET A 363 -13.80 -19.68 4.82
C MET A 363 -14.61 -19.77 6.11
N ASN A 364 -14.48 -20.87 6.86
CA ASN A 364 -15.13 -21.01 8.17
C ASN A 364 -14.64 -19.93 9.14
N PHE A 365 -13.33 -19.64 9.16
CA PHE A 365 -12.80 -18.58 10.02
C PHE A 365 -13.44 -17.23 9.69
N ILE A 366 -13.42 -16.82 8.42
CA ILE A 366 -13.96 -15.52 7.98
C ILE A 366 -15.46 -15.45 8.27
N ALA A 367 -16.22 -16.50 7.96
CA ALA A 367 -17.66 -16.53 8.19
C ALA A 367 -18.01 -16.47 9.68
N ASN A 368 -17.30 -17.22 10.54
CA ASN A 368 -17.47 -17.12 11.99
C ASN A 368 -17.17 -15.71 12.50
N ASP A 369 -16.06 -15.11 12.08
CA ASP A 369 -15.65 -13.76 12.50
C ASP A 369 -16.73 -12.72 12.13
N CYS A 370 -17.28 -12.82 10.92
CA CYS A 370 -18.40 -11.98 10.48
C CYS A 370 -19.65 -12.18 11.35
N VAL A 371 -20.04 -13.44 11.61
CA VAL A 371 -21.21 -13.76 12.44
C VAL A 371 -21.04 -13.23 13.86
N GLU A 372 -19.88 -13.43 14.49
CA GLU A 372 -19.61 -12.96 15.85
C GLU A 372 -19.65 -11.43 15.94
N ASN A 373 -19.06 -10.73 14.96
CA ASN A 373 -19.12 -9.27 14.88
C ASN A 373 -20.55 -8.77 14.68
N ILE A 374 -21.30 -9.35 13.74
CA ILE A 374 -22.69 -8.98 13.47
C ILE A 374 -23.55 -9.20 14.72
N ASP A 375 -23.42 -10.36 15.37
CA ASP A 375 -24.16 -10.66 16.61
C ASP A 375 -23.87 -9.65 17.70
N TRP A 376 -22.60 -9.27 17.88
CA TRP A 376 -22.19 -8.23 18.83
C TRP A 376 -22.78 -6.87 18.47
N TYR A 377 -22.72 -6.44 17.21
CA TYR A 377 -23.29 -5.15 16.77
C TYR A 377 -24.80 -5.07 17.05
N PHE A 378 -25.54 -6.17 16.90
CA PHE A 378 -26.98 -6.21 17.20
C PHE A 378 -27.32 -6.19 18.69
N ARG A 379 -26.35 -6.41 19.60
CA ARG A 379 -26.52 -6.25 21.05
C ARG A 379 -26.29 -4.81 21.52
N LEU A 380 -25.71 -3.96 20.68
CA LEU A 380 -25.49 -2.55 20.98
C LEU A 380 -26.81 -1.77 21.03
N SER A 381 -26.82 -0.67 21.79
CA SER A 381 -27.90 0.31 21.75
C SER A 381 -28.04 0.93 20.35
N ASN A 382 -29.21 1.49 20.04
CA ASN A 382 -29.45 2.07 18.71
C ASN A 382 -28.41 3.14 18.34
N ALA A 383 -28.04 4.03 19.28
CA ALA A 383 -27.04 5.07 19.04
C ALA A 383 -25.64 4.48 18.74
N GLN A 384 -25.24 3.44 19.48
CA GLN A 384 -23.96 2.75 19.26
C GLN A 384 -23.97 1.91 17.97
N ARG A 385 -25.11 1.30 17.63
CA ARG A 385 -25.25 0.55 16.38
C ARG A 385 -25.11 1.47 15.17
N ASN A 386 -25.73 2.65 15.22
CA ASN A 386 -25.62 3.65 14.16
C ASN A 386 -24.17 4.11 13.94
N SER A 387 -23.34 4.17 15.00
CA SER A 387 -21.93 4.54 14.85
C SER A 387 -21.07 3.45 14.18
N VAL A 388 -21.57 2.22 14.08
CA VAL A 388 -20.90 1.07 13.43
C VAL A 388 -21.65 0.53 12.22
N GLU A 389 -22.64 1.25 11.68
CA GLU A 389 -23.47 0.81 10.55
C GLU A 389 -22.62 0.35 9.34
N ARG A 390 -21.58 1.10 9.00
CA ARG A 390 -20.64 0.74 7.92
C ARG A 390 -19.95 -0.60 8.17
N ARG A 391 -19.62 -0.92 9.42
CA ARG A 391 -18.98 -2.19 9.82
C ARG A 391 -19.98 -3.34 9.74
N ILE A 392 -21.25 -3.10 10.09
CA ILE A 392 -22.33 -4.07 9.91
C ILE A 392 -22.45 -4.42 8.43
N GLY A 393 -22.64 -3.42 7.56
CA GLY A 393 -22.75 -3.62 6.10
C GLY A 393 -21.52 -4.32 5.50
N HIS A 394 -20.32 -3.98 5.95
CA HIS A 394 -19.09 -4.68 5.54
C HIS A 394 -19.11 -6.17 5.90
N ASN A 395 -19.43 -6.53 7.15
CA ASN A 395 -19.47 -7.94 7.56
C ASN A 395 -20.57 -8.73 6.84
N PHE A 396 -21.72 -8.11 6.57
CA PHE A 396 -22.76 -8.72 5.72
C PHE A 396 -22.24 -9.00 4.31
N GLY A 397 -21.58 -8.01 3.69
CA GLY A 397 -20.99 -8.16 2.36
C GLY A 397 -19.95 -9.28 2.30
N VAL A 398 -19.08 -9.35 3.30
CA VAL A 398 -18.04 -10.39 3.39
C VAL A 398 -18.66 -11.77 3.62
N LEU A 399 -19.62 -11.90 4.54
CA LEU A 399 -20.31 -13.17 4.78
C LEU A 399 -21.05 -13.67 3.53
N ASN A 400 -21.72 -12.77 2.81
CA ASN A 400 -22.36 -13.08 1.54
C ASN A 400 -21.34 -13.53 0.48
N GLN A 401 -20.18 -12.86 0.38
CA GLN A 401 -19.11 -13.27 -0.53
C GLN A 401 -18.59 -14.68 -0.19
N VAL A 402 -18.38 -15.00 1.10
CA VAL A 402 -17.98 -16.35 1.53
C VAL A 402 -18.99 -17.39 1.07
N LEU A 403 -20.29 -17.12 1.22
CA LEU A 403 -21.35 -18.05 0.80
C LEU A 403 -21.38 -18.24 -0.72
N GLN A 404 -21.26 -17.16 -1.49
CA GLN A 404 -21.19 -17.24 -2.96
C GLN A 404 -20.01 -18.09 -3.44
N ILE A 405 -18.84 -17.93 -2.82
CA ILE A 405 -17.66 -18.75 -3.16
C ILE A 405 -17.90 -20.21 -2.72
N ALA A 406 -18.43 -20.43 -1.51
CA ALA A 406 -18.73 -21.77 -1.02
C ALA A 406 -19.72 -22.50 -1.95
N GLU A 407 -20.78 -21.83 -2.44
CA GLU A 407 -21.72 -22.39 -3.41
C GLU A 407 -21.03 -22.71 -4.75
N LYS A 408 -20.25 -21.78 -5.30
CA LYS A 408 -19.49 -21.97 -6.54
C LYS A 408 -18.62 -23.23 -6.49
N TYR A 409 -17.97 -23.49 -5.35
CA TYR A 409 -17.11 -24.65 -5.15
C TYR A 409 -17.79 -25.83 -4.42
N LYS A 410 -19.14 -25.81 -4.30
CA LYS A 410 -19.95 -26.90 -3.72
C LYS A 410 -19.59 -27.27 -2.27
N GLN A 411 -19.14 -26.30 -1.47
CA GLN A 411 -18.83 -26.46 -0.05
C GLN A 411 -20.10 -26.37 0.81
N ASN A 412 -21.02 -27.33 0.62
CA ASN A 412 -22.36 -27.34 1.21
C ASN A 412 -22.37 -27.20 2.74
N ALA A 413 -21.37 -27.76 3.44
CA ALA A 413 -21.29 -27.67 4.89
C ALA A 413 -21.18 -26.22 5.40
N ILE A 414 -20.45 -25.35 4.68
CA ILE A 414 -20.34 -23.92 4.99
C ILE A 414 -21.68 -23.24 4.73
N VAL A 415 -22.28 -23.49 3.57
CA VAL A 415 -23.57 -22.89 3.19
C VAL A 415 -24.65 -23.24 4.21
N THR A 416 -24.82 -24.53 4.53
CA THR A 416 -25.80 -25.00 5.52
C THR A 416 -25.58 -24.39 6.90
N LYS A 417 -24.32 -24.15 7.30
CA LYS A 417 -24.00 -23.58 8.60
C LYS A 417 -24.31 -22.07 8.70
N TYR A 418 -23.94 -21.29 7.67
CA TYR A 418 -23.92 -19.83 7.77
C TYR A 418 -25.06 -19.11 7.04
N TYR A 419 -25.64 -19.71 6.00
CA TYR A 419 -26.75 -19.10 5.26
C TYR A 419 -27.97 -18.78 6.15
N PRO A 420 -28.43 -19.68 7.05
CA PRO A 420 -29.55 -19.38 7.95
C PRO A 420 -29.24 -18.23 8.93
N LEU A 421 -27.97 -18.05 9.30
CA LEU A 421 -27.54 -16.94 10.16
C LEU A 421 -27.60 -15.61 9.41
N LEU A 422 -27.12 -15.60 8.16
CA LEU A 422 -27.22 -14.43 7.29
C LEU A 422 -28.68 -13.99 7.13
N GLU A 423 -29.60 -14.90 6.80
CA GLU A 423 -31.04 -14.60 6.66
C GLU A 423 -31.63 -14.02 7.94
N LYS A 424 -31.33 -14.63 9.10
CA LYS A 424 -31.77 -14.14 10.41
C LYS A 424 -31.31 -12.70 10.66
N TYR A 425 -30.06 -12.38 10.32
CA TYR A 425 -29.53 -11.03 10.52
C TYR A 425 -30.10 -10.04 9.50
N SER A 426 -30.31 -10.43 8.25
CA SER A 426 -30.94 -9.58 7.23
C SER A 426 -32.36 -9.17 7.64
N GLN A 427 -33.16 -10.10 8.17
CA GLN A 427 -34.50 -9.79 8.69
C GLN A 427 -34.46 -8.77 9.83
N ARG A 428 -33.47 -8.87 10.73
CA ARG A 428 -33.28 -7.91 11.83
C ARG A 428 -32.76 -6.54 11.39
N TYR A 429 -32.05 -6.49 10.27
CA TYR A 429 -31.53 -5.24 9.72
C TYR A 429 -32.61 -4.44 8.98
N SER A 430 -33.60 -5.14 8.41
CA SER A 430 -34.74 -4.53 7.71
C SER A 430 -35.87 -4.03 8.63
N MET A 431 -35.80 -4.30 9.94
CA MET A 431 -36.69 -3.77 10.98
C MET A 431 -36.01 -2.62 11.71
#